data_AF-A0AAW6E819-F1
#
_entry.id   AF-A0AAW6E819-F1
#
_cell.length_a   1.000
_cell.length_b   1.000
_cell.length_c   1.000
_cell.angle_alpha   90.00
_cell.angle_beta   90.00
_cell.angle_gamma   90.00
#
_symmetry.space_group_name_H-M   'P 1'
#
loop_
_entity.id
_entity.type
_entity.pdbx_description
1 polymer ?
#
loop_
_entity_poly.entity_id
_entity_poly.type
_entity_poly.pdbx_seq_one_letter_code
_entity_poly.pdbx_strand_id
1 'polypeptide(L)'
;MNTTEKKATVDNILELLIQLTEDGENSAPQNTKATTADKVEMLTIKESAALISGLSEHTVRQLVKQGKVKSVRTGEGRNGKILVNKADLIAYFNGKGV
;
A
#
# COMPACT_ATOMS: atom_id res chain seq x y z
N MET A 1 4.24 -51.53 -2.35
CA MET A 1 4.68 -50.43 -1.49
C MET A 1 4.05 -50.61 -0.12
N ASN A 2 4.86 -51.02 0.85
CA ASN A 2 4.39 -51.37 2.19
C ASN A 2 4.11 -50.08 2.99
N THR A 3 3.29 -50.16 4.03
CA THR A 3 2.89 -49.00 4.85
C THR A 3 4.10 -48.23 5.41
N THR A 4 5.20 -48.93 5.70
CA THR A 4 6.47 -48.33 6.13
C THR A 4 7.11 -47.45 5.05
N GLU A 5 7.11 -47.89 3.79
CA GLU A 5 7.68 -47.13 2.66
C GLU A 5 6.81 -45.91 2.34
N LYS A 6 5.49 -46.05 2.45
CA LYS A 6 4.56 -44.93 2.31
C LYS A 6 4.79 -43.89 3.41
N LYS A 7 5.01 -44.32 4.65
CA LYS A 7 5.31 -43.42 5.77
C LYS A 7 6.61 -42.66 5.56
N ALA A 8 7.68 -43.35 5.16
CA ALA A 8 8.96 -42.71 4.85
C ALA A 8 8.85 -41.70 3.69
N THR A 9 8.02 -41.99 2.68
CA THR A 9 7.79 -41.06 1.57
C THR A 9 7.04 -39.81 2.03
N VAL A 10 6.04 -39.97 2.91
CA VAL A 10 5.28 -38.84 3.48
C VAL A 10 6.17 -37.99 4.39
N ASP A 11 7.02 -38.61 5.20
CA ASP A 11 7.96 -37.92 6.08
C ASP A 11 8.97 -37.08 5.25
N ASN A 12 9.51 -37.64 4.17
CA ASN A 12 10.41 -36.92 3.25
C ASN A 12 9.70 -35.73 2.54
N ILE A 13 8.42 -35.86 2.20
CA ILE A 13 7.64 -34.77 1.58
C ILE A 13 7.39 -33.65 2.58
N LEU A 14 7.09 -33.98 3.84
CA LEU A 14 6.92 -32.99 4.91
C LEU A 14 8.21 -32.19 5.15
N GLU A 15 9.35 -32.87 5.20
CA GLU A 15 10.66 -32.22 5.38
C GLU A 15 10.99 -31.26 4.21
N LEU A 16 10.70 -31.67 2.97
CA LEU A 16 10.89 -30.82 1.79
C LEU A 16 9.96 -29.61 1.79
N LEU A 17 8.70 -29.76 2.23
CA LEU A 17 7.75 -28.64 2.35
C LEU A 17 8.16 -27.66 3.45
N ILE A 18 8.73 -28.16 4.55
CA ILE A 18 9.29 -27.31 5.61
C ILE A 18 10.49 -26.52 5.05
N GLN A 19 11.43 -27.16 4.35
CA GLN A 19 12.56 -26.47 3.71
C GLN A 19 12.12 -25.39 2.72
N LEU A 20 11.12 -25.67 1.88
CA LEU A 20 10.60 -24.70 0.91
C LEU A 20 9.79 -23.56 1.57
N THR A 21 9.26 -23.79 2.77
CA THR A 21 8.56 -22.75 3.55
C THR A 21 9.55 -21.91 4.37
N GLU A 22 10.62 -22.52 4.89
CA GLU A 22 11.69 -21.84 5.65
C GLU A 22 12.58 -20.98 4.73
N ASP A 23 12.83 -21.42 3.49
CA ASP A 23 13.44 -20.57 2.44
C ASP A 23 12.46 -19.51 1.88
N GLY A 24 11.18 -19.58 2.28
CA GLY A 24 10.11 -18.68 1.85
C GLY A 24 9.81 -17.52 2.81
N GLU A 25 10.21 -17.59 4.08
CA GLU A 25 9.89 -16.56 5.08
C GLU A 25 10.97 -16.33 6.15
N ASN A 26 12.15 -15.81 5.78
CA ASN A 26 12.88 -14.77 6.54
C ASN A 26 14.19 -14.39 5.84
N SER A 27 14.40 -13.17 5.36
CA SER A 27 14.30 -11.98 6.19
C SER A 27 13.50 -10.90 5.47
N ALA A 28 12.19 -10.86 5.75
CA ALA A 28 11.63 -9.56 6.07
C ALA A 28 12.52 -8.97 7.17
N PRO A 29 13.07 -7.76 7.05
CA PRO A 29 13.69 -7.14 8.20
C PRO A 29 12.62 -7.02 9.29
N GLN A 30 12.76 -7.88 10.31
CA GLN A 30 12.14 -7.72 11.60
C GLN A 30 12.22 -6.26 11.97
N ASN A 31 11.06 -5.65 12.19
CA ASN A 31 10.79 -4.51 13.06
C ASN A 31 12.03 -3.69 13.45
N THR A 32 12.75 -3.19 12.47
CA THR A 32 13.22 -1.84 12.58
C THR A 32 11.95 -1.06 12.34
N LYS A 33 11.42 -0.51 13.42
CA LYS A 33 10.89 0.85 13.43
C LYS A 33 12.00 1.83 12.96
N ALA A 34 12.69 1.50 11.88
CA ALA A 34 13.22 2.44 10.95
C ALA A 34 11.95 3.00 10.35
N THR A 35 11.52 4.12 10.91
CA THR A 35 10.98 5.21 10.10
C THR A 35 11.54 5.04 8.69
N THR A 36 10.77 4.41 7.78
CA THR A 36 10.98 4.60 6.35
C THR A 36 10.72 6.07 6.21
N ALA A 37 11.77 6.87 6.42
CA ALA A 37 11.69 8.31 6.61
C ALA A 37 10.75 8.81 5.54
N ASP A 38 9.57 9.24 6.01
CA ASP A 38 8.30 9.13 5.31
C ASP A 38 8.47 9.52 3.85
N LYS A 39 8.54 8.53 2.96
CA LYS A 39 8.67 8.84 1.54
C LYS A 39 7.34 9.45 1.15
N VAL A 40 7.29 10.77 1.14
CA VAL A 40 6.05 11.52 0.94
C VAL A 40 5.61 11.30 -0.49
N GLU A 41 4.63 10.41 -0.67
CA GLU A 41 4.00 10.16 -1.96
C GLU A 41 2.93 11.22 -2.22
N MET A 42 3.20 12.05 -3.21
CA MET A 42 2.33 13.12 -3.66
C MET A 42 1.72 12.73 -5.01
N LEU A 43 0.39 12.71 -5.08
CA LEU A 43 -0.38 12.33 -6.27
C LEU A 43 -0.99 13.57 -6.91
N THR A 44 -1.00 13.63 -8.24
CA THR A 44 -1.83 14.60 -8.95
C THR A 44 -3.31 14.27 -8.78
N ILE A 45 -4.19 15.21 -9.14
CA ILE A 45 -5.64 14.98 -9.14
C ILE A 45 -6.04 13.76 -9.98
N LYS A 46 -5.40 13.56 -11.12
CA LYS A 46 -5.71 12.44 -12.03
C LYS A 46 -5.36 11.10 -11.40
N GLU A 47 -4.17 11.02 -10.81
CA GLU A 47 -3.71 9.81 -10.13
C GLU A 47 -4.53 9.53 -8.87
N SER A 48 -4.91 10.59 -8.13
CA SER A 48 -5.79 10.47 -6.96
C SER A 48 -7.17 9.92 -7.32
N ALA A 49 -7.73 10.38 -8.45
CA ALA A 49 -9.01 9.88 -8.97
C ALA A 49 -8.89 8.43 -9.47
N ALA A 50 -7.77 8.06 -10.08
CA ALA A 50 -7.50 6.69 -10.51
C ALA A 50 -7.24 5.73 -9.34
N LEU A 51 -6.69 6.22 -8.23
CA LEU A 51 -6.37 5.42 -7.05
C LEU A 51 -7.62 4.89 -6.35
N ILE A 52 -8.69 5.68 -6.30
CA ILE A 52 -9.95 5.33 -5.63
C ILE A 52 -11.01 5.12 -6.70
N SER A 53 -11.42 3.87 -6.89
CA SER A 53 -12.47 3.54 -7.86
C SER A 53 -13.77 4.30 -7.54
N GLY A 54 -14.34 4.92 -8.57
CA GLY A 54 -15.56 5.72 -8.44
C GLY A 54 -15.35 7.19 -8.06
N LEU A 55 -14.12 7.64 -7.82
CA LEU A 55 -13.84 9.06 -7.61
C LEU A 55 -13.59 9.79 -8.95
N SER A 56 -14.25 10.93 -9.14
CA SER A 56 -13.97 11.82 -10.28
C SER A 56 -12.85 12.81 -9.96
N GLU A 57 -12.10 13.26 -10.97
CA GLU A 57 -11.13 14.35 -10.83
C GLU A 57 -11.76 15.63 -10.24
N HIS A 58 -13.02 15.90 -10.59
CA HIS A 58 -13.77 17.04 -10.06
C HIS A 58 -14.00 16.89 -8.55
N THR A 59 -14.39 15.69 -8.10
CA THR A 59 -14.61 15.40 -6.68
C THR A 59 -13.33 15.57 -5.88
N VAL A 60 -12.20 15.02 -6.35
CA VAL A 60 -10.88 15.20 -5.70
C VAL A 60 -10.56 16.71 -5.56
N ARG A 61 -10.80 17.49 -6.62
CA ARG A 61 -10.58 18.94 -6.59
C ARG A 61 -11.46 19.65 -5.57
N GLN A 62 -12.72 19.23 -5.41
CA GLN A 62 -13.62 19.77 -4.40
C GLN A 62 -13.16 19.42 -2.99
N LEU A 63 -12.69 18.20 -2.75
CA LEU A 63 -12.15 17.79 -1.43
C LEU A 63 -10.95 18.64 -1.02
N VAL A 64 -10.04 18.88 -1.97
CA VAL A 64 -8.90 19.79 -1.77
C VAL A 64 -9.37 21.21 -1.48
N LYS A 65 -10.31 21.74 -2.26
CA LYS A 65 -10.84 23.10 -2.07
C LYS A 65 -11.56 23.27 -0.73
N GLN A 66 -12.22 22.21 -0.26
CA GLN A 66 -12.87 22.14 1.04
C GLN A 66 -11.88 21.94 2.20
N GLY A 67 -10.59 21.73 1.93
CA GLY A 67 -9.57 21.51 2.96
C GLY A 67 -9.66 20.15 3.66
N LYS A 68 -10.43 19.21 3.11
CA LYS A 68 -10.62 17.87 3.68
C LYS A 68 -9.43 16.94 3.49
N VAL A 69 -8.59 17.25 2.50
CA VAL A 69 -7.37 16.50 2.20
C VAL A 69 -6.21 17.48 2.01
N LYS A 70 -5.08 17.18 2.64
CA LYS A 70 -3.83 17.92 2.55
C LYS A 70 -3.29 17.89 1.12
N SER A 71 -2.97 19.08 0.62
CA SER A 71 -2.45 19.25 -0.73
C SER A 71 -1.52 20.45 -0.84
N VAL A 72 -0.69 20.45 -1.87
CA VAL A 72 0.24 21.52 -2.22
C VAL A 72 -0.02 21.92 -3.67
N ARG A 73 -0.08 23.23 -3.92
CA ARG A 73 -0.14 23.78 -5.27
C ARG A 73 1.27 24.17 -5.71
N THR A 74 1.78 23.55 -6.77
CA THR A 74 3.17 23.71 -7.22
C THR A 74 3.36 24.73 -8.34
N GLY A 75 2.33 25.50 -8.69
CA GLY A 75 2.42 26.56 -9.70
C GLY A 75 1.60 27.80 -9.34
N GLU A 76 2.04 28.95 -9.85
CA GLU A 76 1.38 30.23 -9.62
C GLU A 76 0.08 30.32 -10.43
N GLY A 77 -1.00 30.72 -9.75
CA GLY A 77 -2.31 30.92 -10.37
C GLY A 77 -3.26 29.72 -10.37
N ARG A 78 -4.45 29.94 -10.95
CA ARG A 78 -5.60 29.03 -10.90
C ARG A 78 -5.33 27.66 -11.55
N ASN A 79 -4.47 27.62 -12.56
CA ASN A 79 -4.16 26.42 -13.35
C ASN A 79 -2.92 25.66 -12.85
N GLY A 80 -2.30 26.11 -11.75
CA GLY A 80 -1.21 25.37 -11.12
C GLY A 80 -1.59 23.93 -10.78
N LYS A 81 -0.63 23.02 -10.92
CA LYS A 81 -0.81 21.61 -10.54
C LYS A 81 -1.09 21.51 -9.05
N ILE A 82 -2.00 20.62 -8.69
CA ILE A 82 -2.30 20.27 -7.31
C ILE A 82 -1.75 18.87 -7.06
N LEU A 83 -0.95 18.76 -6.01
CA LEU A 83 -0.41 17.53 -5.49
C LEU A 83 -1.08 17.21 -4.16
N VAL A 84 -1.65 16.03 -4.02
CA VAL A 84 -2.39 15.54 -2.86
C VAL A 84 -1.54 14.49 -2.16
N ASN A 85 -1.47 14.54 -0.83
CA ASN A 85 -0.79 13.48 -0.09
C ASN A 85 -1.60 12.18 -0.16
N LYS A 86 -0.99 11.10 -0.66
CA LYS A 86 -1.65 9.79 -0.81
C LYS A 86 -2.17 9.22 0.50
N ALA A 87 -1.38 9.32 1.58
CA ALA A 87 -1.75 8.76 2.87
C ALA A 87 -2.99 9.45 3.45
N ASP A 88 -3.07 10.77 3.30
CA ASP A 88 -4.18 11.58 3.78
C ASP A 88 -5.47 11.31 2.99
N LEU A 89 -5.34 11.17 1.66
CA LEU A 89 -6.47 10.81 0.80
C LEU A 89 -7.06 9.44 1.18
N ILE A 90 -6.22 8.43 1.39
CA ILE A 90 -6.65 7.09 1.83
C ILE A 90 -7.27 7.14 3.23
N ALA A 91 -6.68 7.91 4.16
CA ALA A 91 -7.19 8.06 5.51
C ALA A 91 -8.60 8.67 5.55
N TYR A 92 -8.86 9.69 4.71
CA TYR A 92 -10.16 10.33 4.59
C TYR A 92 -11.27 9.33 4.21
N PHE A 93 -11.03 8.46 3.23
CA PHE A 93 -12.04 7.48 2.79
C PHE A 93 -12.14 6.25 3.68
N ASN A 94 -11.09 5.89 4.40
CA ASN A 94 -11.13 4.81 5.39
C ASN A 94 -11.80 5.22 6.71
N GLY A 95 -12.40 6.41 6.79
CA GLY A 95 -13.05 6.92 8.01
C GLY A 95 -12.06 7.23 9.14
N LYS A 96 -10.77 7.36 8.81
CA LYS A 96 -9.69 7.74 9.74
C LYS A 96 -9.28 9.21 9.57
N GLY A 97 -9.97 9.98 8.73
CA GLY A 97 -9.62 11.35 8.37
C GLY A 97 -10.64 12.38 8.85
N VAL A 98 -10.17 13.21 9.78
CA VAL A 98 -10.78 14.33 10.54
C VAL A 98 -11.75 13.91 11.63
#